data_AF-A0A954GHJ9-F1
#
_entry.id   AF-A0A954GHJ9-F1
#
_cell.length_a   1.000
_cell.length_b   1.000
_cell.length_c   1.000
_cell.angle_alpha   90.00
_cell.angle_beta   90.00
_cell.angle_gamma   90.00
#
_symmetry.space_group_name_H-M   'P 1'
#
loop_
_entity.id
_entity.type
_entity.pdbx_description
1 polymer ?
#
loop_
_entity_poly.entity_id
_entity_poly.type
_entity_poly.pdbx_seq_one_letter_code
_entity_poly.pdbx_strand_id
1 'polypeptide(L)'
;MTFDHWGSVDEIFRDFHAAICRGTHGLIQELLLHLRNEDCLVVQGRAHNYYGVQLAIHTIRQFGEENLWFPNTQLSLTVHDRRLDLLISHPGNALLAASSSPCDVTCRPRLTVVATA
;
A
#
# COMPACT_ATOMS: atom_id res chain seq x y z
N MET A 1 7.47 28.46 11.60
CA MET A 1 6.55 28.68 10.46
C MET A 1 6.03 27.30 10.06
N THR A 2 4.81 26.95 10.45
CA THR A 2 4.23 25.61 10.31
C THR A 2 2.78 25.76 9.90
N PHE A 3 2.53 26.22 8.67
CA PHE A 3 1.16 26.40 8.16
C PHE A 3 0.97 26.00 6.68
N ASP A 4 1.96 25.39 6.04
CA ASP A 4 1.83 24.87 4.66
C ASP A 4 1.67 23.34 4.58
N HIS A 5 1.82 22.62 5.69
CA HIS A 5 1.86 21.15 5.68
C HIS A 5 0.48 20.50 5.51
N TRP A 6 -0.59 21.18 5.92
CA TRP A 6 -1.95 20.62 5.91
C TRP A 6 -2.57 20.60 4.52
N GLY A 7 -2.30 21.63 3.70
CA GLY A 7 -2.79 21.69 2.32
C GLY A 7 -2.27 20.53 1.46
N SER A 8 -1.01 20.13 1.68
CA SER A 8 -0.42 18.98 0.99
C SER A 8 -1.00 17.64 1.46
N VAL A 9 -1.28 17.47 2.75
CA VAL A 9 -1.82 16.20 3.27
C VAL A 9 -3.22 15.91 2.74
N ASP A 10 -4.10 16.93 2.70
CA ASP A 10 -5.46 16.78 2.19
C ASP A 10 -5.49 16.48 0.68
N GLU A 11 -4.54 17.03 -0.08
CA GLU A 11 -4.39 16.74 -1.52
C GLU A 11 -3.96 15.28 -1.74
N ILE A 12 -2.96 14.80 -1.01
CA ILE A 12 -2.52 13.40 -1.08
C ILE A 12 -3.65 12.45 -0.71
N PHE A 13 -4.41 12.76 0.34
CA PHE A 13 -5.52 11.91 0.78
C PHE A 13 -6.57 11.79 -0.33
N ARG A 14 -6.86 12.89 -1.01
CA ARG A 14 -7.79 12.93 -2.12
C ARG A 14 -7.27 12.13 -3.32
N ASP A 15 -6.00 12.30 -3.66
CA ASP A 15 -5.36 11.59 -4.77
C ASP A 15 -5.27 10.09 -4.49
N PHE A 16 -4.89 9.72 -3.28
CA PHE A 16 -4.85 8.34 -2.81
C PHE A 16 -6.25 7.72 -2.82
N HIS A 17 -7.25 8.42 -2.28
CA HIS A 17 -8.64 7.97 -2.32
C HIS A 17 -9.09 7.73 -3.76
N ALA A 18 -8.83 8.70 -4.66
CA ALA A 18 -9.18 8.57 -6.07
C ALA A 18 -8.44 7.41 -6.74
N ALA A 19 -7.16 7.20 -6.41
CA ALA A 19 -6.37 6.07 -6.91
C ALA A 19 -6.98 4.73 -6.48
N ILE A 20 -7.30 4.55 -5.19
CA ILE A 20 -7.95 3.32 -4.68
C ILE A 20 -9.29 3.10 -5.35
N CYS A 21 -10.15 4.11 -5.43
CA CYS A 21 -11.46 3.96 -6.06
C CYS A 21 -11.33 3.54 -7.54
N ARG A 22 -10.41 4.15 -8.29
CA ARG A 22 -10.16 3.79 -9.69
C ARG A 22 -9.54 2.40 -9.83
N GLY A 23 -8.46 2.12 -9.11
CA GLY A 23 -7.71 0.86 -9.21
C GLY A 23 -8.49 -0.36 -8.72
N THR A 24 -9.41 -0.16 -7.78
CA THR A 24 -10.30 -1.22 -7.30
C THR A 24 -11.65 -1.28 -8.03
N HIS A 25 -11.91 -0.38 -8.99
CA HIS A 25 -13.21 -0.27 -9.69
C HIS A 25 -14.41 -0.15 -8.73
N GLY A 26 -14.22 0.52 -7.59
CA GLY A 26 -15.27 0.65 -6.56
C GLY A 26 -15.59 -0.65 -5.79
N LEU A 27 -14.74 -1.68 -5.88
CA LEU A 27 -14.90 -2.92 -5.11
C LEU A 27 -14.59 -2.75 -3.62
N ILE A 28 -14.05 -1.60 -3.22
CA ILE A 28 -13.92 -1.18 -1.82
C ILE A 28 -14.93 -0.07 -1.53
N GLN A 29 -15.78 -0.34 -0.54
CA GLN A 29 -16.80 0.57 -0.02
C GLN A 29 -16.38 1.11 1.34
N GLU A 30 -17.03 2.19 1.78
CA GLU A 30 -16.80 2.79 3.11
C GLU A 30 -15.31 3.08 3.36
N LEU A 31 -14.62 3.56 2.31
CA LEU A 31 -13.19 3.84 2.36
C LEU A 31 -12.92 5.00 3.33
N LEU A 32 -12.09 4.74 4.34
CA LEU A 32 -11.63 5.70 5.33
C LEU A 32 -10.12 5.76 5.31
N LEU A 33 -9.58 6.97 5.25
CA LEU A 33 -8.15 7.25 5.25
C LEU A 33 -7.81 8.08 6.48
N HIS A 34 -6.77 7.69 7.21
CA HIS A 34 -6.23 8.48 8.31
C HIS A 34 -4.76 8.19 8.51
N LEU A 35 -4.03 9.15 9.05
CA LEU A 35 -2.67 8.93 9.51
C LEU A 35 -2.72 8.36 10.92
N ARG A 36 -2.05 7.22 11.14
CA ARG A 36 -1.82 6.72 12.50
C ARG A 36 -0.74 7.55 13.18
N ASN A 37 0.38 7.71 12.47
CA ASN A 37 1.55 8.50 12.82
C ASN A 37 2.05 9.22 11.54
N GLU A 38 3.11 10.02 11.65
CA GLU A 38 3.75 10.72 10.51
C GLU A 38 4.19 9.77 9.38
N ASP A 39 4.46 8.51 9.69
CA ASP A 39 5.03 7.53 8.75
C ASP A 39 4.05 6.46 8.25
N CYS A 40 2.79 6.48 8.68
CA CYS A 40 1.87 5.38 8.38
C CYS A 40 0.45 5.85 8.04
N LEU A 41 0.10 5.69 6.76
CA LEU A 41 -1.26 5.84 6.26
C LEU A 41 -2.07 4.59 6.58
N VAL A 42 -3.22 4.75 7.19
CA VAL A 42 -4.17 3.67 7.45
C VAL A 42 -5.34 3.79 6.49
N VAL A 43 -5.62 2.70 5.80
CA VAL A 43 -6.69 2.53 4.82
C VAL A 43 -7.67 1.52 5.38
N GLN A 44 -8.89 1.95 5.64
CA GLN A 44 -9.98 1.11 6.14
C GLN A 44 -11.11 1.05 5.14
N GLY A 45 -11.82 -0.07 5.10
CA GLY A 45 -13.02 -0.18 4.27
C GLY A 45 -13.56 -1.59 4.20
N ARG A 46 -14.56 -1.79 3.34
CA ARG A 46 -15.20 -3.06 3.09
C ARG A 46 -14.96 -3.49 1.65
N ALA A 47 -14.27 -4.60 1.47
CA ALA A 47 -14.04 -5.17 0.15
C ALA A 47 -15.15 -6.18 -0.19
N HIS A 48 -15.64 -6.12 -1.43
CA HIS A 48 -16.70 -7.02 -1.90
C HIS A 48 -16.26 -8.49 -1.92
N ASN A 49 -14.97 -8.73 -2.22
CA ASN A 49 -14.34 -10.04 -2.29
C ASN A 49 -12.81 -9.90 -2.18
N TYR A 50 -12.10 -11.03 -2.12
CA TYR A 50 -10.64 -11.04 -2.06
C TYR A 50 -9.94 -10.51 -3.32
N TYR A 51 -10.63 -10.51 -4.47
CA TYR A 51 -10.09 -9.89 -5.68
C TYR A 51 -10.00 -8.35 -5.53
N GLY A 52 -11.01 -7.72 -4.92
CA GLY A 52 -10.96 -6.30 -4.56
C GLY A 52 -9.81 -5.97 -3.59
N VAL A 53 -9.51 -6.88 -2.66
CA VAL A 53 -8.34 -6.76 -1.76
C VAL A 53 -7.03 -6.81 -2.56
N GLN A 54 -6.89 -7.75 -3.50
CA GLN A 54 -5.70 -7.86 -4.35
C GLN A 54 -5.47 -6.61 -5.20
N LEU A 55 -6.54 -6.07 -5.80
CA LEU A 55 -6.47 -4.82 -6.53
C LEU A 55 -6.04 -3.66 -5.63
N ALA A 56 -6.58 -3.58 -4.41
CA ALA A 56 -6.17 -2.53 -3.47
C ALA A 56 -4.70 -2.63 -3.09
N ILE A 57 -4.19 -3.82 -2.79
CA ILE A 57 -2.76 -4.02 -2.52
C ILE A 57 -1.92 -3.56 -3.72
N HIS A 58 -2.31 -3.93 -4.93
CA HIS A 58 -1.61 -3.55 -6.15
C HIS A 58 -1.62 -2.03 -6.36
N THR A 59 -2.78 -1.40 -6.25
CA THR A 59 -2.93 0.06 -6.36
C THR A 59 -2.14 0.81 -5.29
N ILE A 60 -2.13 0.31 -4.05
CA ILE A 60 -1.35 0.92 -2.95
C ILE A 60 0.13 0.87 -3.28
N ARG A 61 0.64 -0.28 -3.73
CA ARG A 61 2.05 -0.43 -4.13
C ARG A 61 2.42 0.51 -5.27
N GLN A 62 1.62 0.52 -6.33
CA GLN A 62 1.86 1.40 -7.47
C GLN A 62 1.86 2.87 -7.05
N PHE A 63 0.88 3.29 -6.25
CA PHE A 63 0.82 4.65 -5.74
C PHE A 63 2.05 5.00 -4.92
N GLY A 64 2.53 4.11 -4.05
CA GLY A 64 3.71 4.34 -3.21
C GLY A 64 5.05 4.28 -3.96
N GLU A 65 5.10 3.62 -5.12
CA GLU A 65 6.25 3.71 -6.03
C GLU A 65 6.32 5.08 -6.72
N GLU A 66 5.16 5.64 -7.08
CA GLU A 66 5.04 6.97 -7.70
C GLU A 66 5.15 8.11 -6.67
N ASN A 67 4.77 7.86 -5.42
CA ASN A 67 4.59 8.87 -4.37
C ASN A 67 5.17 8.39 -3.02
N LEU A 68 6.39 8.85 -2.67
CA LEU A 68 7.15 8.39 -1.50
C LEU A 68 6.72 9.02 -0.16
N TRP A 69 5.48 9.46 -0.01
CA TRP A 69 5.06 10.28 1.14
C TRP A 69 4.98 9.50 2.45
N PHE A 70 4.63 8.21 2.37
CA PHE A 70 4.53 7.35 3.55
C PHE A 70 5.40 6.11 3.30
N PRO A 71 6.31 5.74 4.22
CA PRO A 71 7.08 4.51 4.09
C PRO A 71 6.21 3.26 4.27
N ASN A 72 5.06 3.39 4.95
CA ASN A 72 4.16 2.27 5.19
C ASN A 72 2.69 2.66 5.00
N THR A 73 1.90 1.71 4.51
CA THR A 73 0.45 1.77 4.48
C THR A 73 -0.14 0.55 5.18
N GLN A 74 -0.95 0.77 6.21
CA GLN A 74 -1.74 -0.29 6.82
C GLN A 74 -3.09 -0.40 6.09
N LEU A 75 -3.36 -1.55 5.50
CA LEU A 75 -4.63 -1.87 4.86
C LEU A 75 -5.46 -2.75 5.79
N SER A 76 -6.62 -2.27 6.23
CA SER A 76 -7.55 -2.94 7.13
C SER A 76 -8.91 -3.08 6.44
N LEU A 77 -9.15 -4.21 5.77
CA LEU A 77 -10.37 -4.46 5.01
C LEU A 77 -11.24 -5.53 5.64
N THR A 78 -12.55 -5.35 5.58
CA THR A 78 -13.52 -6.41 5.92
C THR A 78 -14.02 -7.09 4.64
N VAL A 79 -13.95 -8.42 4.60
CA VAL A 79 -14.45 -9.29 3.52
C VAL A 79 -15.32 -10.38 4.13
N HIS A 80 -16.61 -10.42 3.80
CA HIS A 80 -17.57 -11.39 4.36
C HIS A 80 -17.43 -11.57 5.88
N ASP A 81 -17.47 -10.45 6.62
CA ASP A 81 -17.36 -10.36 8.09
C ASP A 81 -16.01 -10.78 8.69
N ARG A 82 -15.02 -11.08 7.85
CA ARG A 82 -13.65 -11.30 8.27
C ARG A 82 -12.82 -10.06 8.04
N ARG A 83 -12.13 -9.63 9.09
CA ARG A 83 -11.18 -8.53 9.01
C ARG A 83 -9.82 -9.05 8.56
N LEU A 84 -9.23 -8.35 7.60
CA LEU A 84 -7.89 -8.58 7.09
C LEU A 84 -7.06 -7.32 7.33
N ASP A 85 -6.01 -7.44 8.14
CA ASP A 85 -5.05 -6.37 8.40
C ASP A 85 -3.72 -6.73 7.73
N LEU A 86 -3.24 -5.85 6.85
CA LEU A 86 -2.00 -5.99 6.10
C LEU A 86 -1.16 -4.74 6.26
N LEU A 87 0.16 -4.92 6.33
CA LEU A 87 1.12 -3.83 6.26
C LEU A 87 1.82 -3.88 4.89
N ILE A 88 1.76 -2.78 4.15
CA ILE A 88 2.39 -2.62 2.84
C ILE A 88 3.51 -1.60 2.99
N SER A 89 4.75 -2.03 2.86
CA SER A 89 5.92 -1.14 2.88
C SER A 89 6.24 -0.64 1.48
N HIS A 90 6.58 0.64 1.37
CA HIS A 90 6.93 1.31 0.13
C HIS A 90 8.45 1.49 0.04
N PRO A 91 9.06 1.39 -1.15
CA PRO A 91 10.52 1.45 -1.31
C PRO A 91 11.14 2.83 -1.00
N GLY A 92 10.34 3.85 -0.69
CA GLY A 92 10.74 5.25 -0.56
C GLY A 92 11.77 5.61 0.50
N ASN A 93 12.04 4.75 1.49
CA ASN A 93 13.04 5.02 2.54
C ASN A 93 14.15 3.99 2.63
N ALA A 94 14.04 2.88 1.90
CA ALA A 94 15.07 1.84 1.91
C ALA A 94 16.32 2.28 1.12
N LEU A 95 16.19 3.16 0.13
CA LEU A 95 17.34 3.64 -0.67
C LEU A 95 18.24 4.63 0.07
N LEU A 96 17.77 5.30 1.13
CA LEU A 96 18.64 6.10 2.00
C LEU A 96 19.33 5.22 3.07
N ALA A 97 18.68 4.14 3.51
CA ALA A 97 19.27 3.16 4.43
C ALA A 97 20.20 2.13 3.74
N ALA A 98 20.07 1.93 2.43
CA ALA A 98 20.84 0.94 1.67
C ALA A 98 22.15 1.48 1.06
N SER A 99 22.62 2.67 1.48
CA SER A 99 23.95 3.17 1.10
C SER A 99 25.11 2.47 1.83
N SER A 100 24.83 1.46 2.65
CA SER A 100 25.83 0.63 3.31
C SER A 100 25.55 -0.87 3.19
N SER A 101 25.39 -1.41 1.98
CA SER A 101 25.75 -2.82 1.72
C SER A 101 25.87 -3.11 0.22
N PRO A 102 27.05 -3.47 -0.29
CA PRO A 102 27.19 -4.01 -1.64
C PRO A 102 26.85 -5.51 -1.57
N CYS A 103 25.69 -5.91 -2.06
CA CYS A 103 25.40 -7.32 -2.26
C CYS A 103 24.93 -7.56 -3.70
N ASP A 104 25.78 -8.28 -4.42
CA ASP A 104 25.67 -8.84 -5.77
C ASP A 104 24.27 -9.36 -6.12
N VAL A 105 23.72 -8.89 -7.24
CA VAL A 105 22.45 -9.37 -7.79
C VAL A 105 22.73 -10.40 -8.87
N THR A 106 22.63 -11.68 -8.51
CA THR A 106 22.27 -12.75 -9.46
C THR A 106 21.24 -13.69 -8.81
N CYS A 107 20.03 -13.18 -8.54
CA CYS A 107 18.90 -14.02 -8.16
C CYS A 107 18.06 -14.36 -9.40
N ARG A 108 18.36 -15.51 -10.03
CA ARG A 108 17.40 -16.21 -10.89
C ARG A 108 16.37 -16.94 -10.01
N PRO A 109 15.05 -16.76 -10.20
CA PRO A 109 14.06 -17.60 -9.51
C PRO A 109 14.03 -18.98 -10.16
N ARG A 110 14.47 -20.01 -9.43
CA ARG A 110 14.37 -21.41 -9.85
C ARG A 110 13.10 -22.01 -9.23
N LEU A 111 12.01 -22.05 -10.00
CA LEU A 111 10.80 -22.80 -9.65
C LEU A 111 11.10 -24.29 -9.77
N THR A 112 11.04 -25.01 -8.65
CA THR A 112 11.15 -26.48 -8.64
C THR A 112 9.74 -27.03 -8.42
N VAL A 113 9.16 -27.62 -9.47
CA VAL A 113 7.90 -28.36 -9.37
C VAL A 113 8.25 -29.78 -8.95
N VAL A 114 7.80 -30.18 -7.76
CA VAL A 114 7.90 -31.57 -7.31
C VAL A 114 6.74 -32.33 -7.96
N ALA A 115 7.05 -33.17 -8.94
CA ALA A 115 6.12 -34.12 -9.49
C ALA A 115 6.16 -35.40 -8.65
N THR A 116 5.05 -35.73 -7.99
CA THR A 116 4.82 -37.05 -7.39
C THR A 116 4.19 -37.97 -8.43
N ALA A 117 4.86 -39.07 -8.74
CA ALA A 117 4.29 -40.28 -9.33
C ALA A 117 4.84 -41.48 -8.56
#